data_AF-A0A4R0XJB4-F1
#
_entry.id   AF-A0A4R0XJB4-F1
#
_cell.length_a   1.000
_cell.length_b   1.000
_cell.length_c   1.000
_cell.angle_alpha   90.00
_cell.angle_beta   90.00
_cell.angle_gamma   90.00
#
_symmetry.space_group_name_H-M   'P 1'
#
loop_
_entity.id
_entity.type
_entity.pdbx_description
1 polymer ?
#
loop_
_entity_poly.entity_id
_entity_poly.type
_entity_poly.pdbx_seq_one_letter_code
_entity_poly.pdbx_strand_id
1 'polypeptide(L)'
;MNASATDALNNAGGTLSGSATTVSGASIDNTNGSIDADELTVSTPGDFINRNGKLTQYGTADQTISAGGKLDSTGGTIASNASNLTLSGQSVTNDNGTLQHAGAGMLKVKATGALSNVGGKVQTNGALAVGGASLNNNGGTLTAQQAAQVDADAGIVSRNGTLYGDNGLTVSTQGDIDNTGGSAQTGGDLSVSAGGALTNAQGTIAANGAHGAVNVSAASVDNSKGKLTNAGDGATTVSASSVTTQAARSAATAT
;
A
#
# COMPACT_ATOMS: atom_id res chain seq x y z
N MET A 1 18.39 3.33 24.10
CA MET A 1 18.55 4.76 23.76
C MET A 1 17.17 5.41 23.77
N ASN A 2 17.06 6.59 24.37
CA ASN A 2 15.88 7.44 24.21
C ASN A 2 16.35 8.78 23.62
N ALA A 3 15.92 9.08 22.41
CA ALA A 3 16.22 10.33 21.72
C ALA A 3 14.93 11.15 21.66
N SER A 4 14.81 12.13 22.55
CA SER A 4 13.63 12.97 22.65
C SER A 4 13.98 14.46 22.62
N ALA A 5 13.14 15.25 21.96
CA ALA A 5 13.19 16.71 21.95
C ALA A 5 11.82 17.28 22.35
N THR A 6 11.80 18.45 23.00
CA THR A 6 10.54 19.18 23.26
C THR A 6 9.99 19.78 21.97
N ASP A 7 10.88 20.32 21.14
CA ASP A 7 10.58 20.86 19.82
C ASP A 7 10.94 19.85 18.72
N ALA A 8 11.50 20.29 17.60
CA ALA A 8 11.96 19.41 16.53
C ALA A 8 13.17 18.58 16.96
N LEU A 9 13.11 17.27 16.72
CA LEU A 9 14.27 16.39 16.73
C LEU A 9 14.90 16.39 15.33
N ASN A 10 16.17 16.81 15.24
CA ASN A 10 16.91 16.83 13.98
C ASN A 10 18.03 15.78 14.00
N ASN A 11 17.87 14.75 13.18
CA ASN A 11 18.85 13.72 12.84
C ASN A 11 19.24 13.76 11.35
N ALA A 12 19.09 14.92 10.69
CA ALA A 12 19.45 15.06 9.28
C ALA A 12 20.96 14.83 9.07
N GLY A 13 21.32 13.88 8.20
CA GLY A 13 22.70 13.41 8.00
C GLY A 13 23.34 12.73 9.21
N GLY A 14 22.58 12.54 10.30
CA GLY A 14 23.04 11.95 11.55
C GLY A 14 22.77 10.45 11.65
N THR A 15 23.17 9.87 12.78
CA THR A 15 22.92 8.47 13.12
C THR A 15 22.39 8.36 14.55
N LEU A 16 21.24 7.72 14.72
CA LEU A 16 20.74 7.23 16.01
C LEU A 16 20.73 5.70 15.98
N SER A 17 21.50 5.05 16.85
CA SER A 17 21.62 3.59 16.87
C SER A 17 21.67 3.05 18.30
N GLY A 18 20.97 1.95 18.57
CA GLY A 18 20.98 1.27 19.87
C GLY A 18 20.10 0.02 19.87
N SER A 19 20.16 -0.81 20.91
CA SER A 19 19.35 -2.05 20.93
C SER A 19 17.84 -1.78 21.02
N ALA A 20 17.40 -0.98 21.99
CA ALA A 20 16.05 -0.41 22.01
C ALA A 20 16.14 1.10 21.82
N THR A 21 15.47 1.66 20.81
CA THR A 21 15.51 3.10 20.48
C THR A 21 14.11 3.67 20.42
N THR A 22 13.84 4.68 21.24
CA THR A 22 12.63 5.51 21.13
C THR A 22 13.02 6.87 20.59
N VAL A 23 12.34 7.33 19.54
CA VAL A 23 12.55 8.65 18.93
C VAL A 23 11.27 9.48 19.02
N SER A 24 11.36 10.67 19.63
CA SER A 24 10.22 11.59 19.76
C SER A 24 10.60 13.06 19.70
N GLY A 25 9.63 13.89 19.28
CA GLY A 25 9.76 15.35 19.18
C GLY A 25 8.49 15.94 18.62
N ALA A 26 8.31 17.27 18.70
CA ALA A 26 7.19 17.97 18.07
C ALA A 26 7.15 17.73 16.55
N SER A 27 8.32 17.59 15.93
CA SER A 27 8.54 17.03 14.59
C SER A 27 9.85 16.24 14.61
N ILE A 28 10.06 15.37 13.62
CA ILE A 28 11.28 14.57 13.48
C ILE A 28 11.80 14.73 12.04
N ASP A 29 13.06 15.14 11.90
CA ASP A 29 13.77 15.18 10.61
C ASP A 29 14.92 14.17 10.61
N ASN A 30 14.83 13.17 9.73
CA ASN A 30 15.82 12.14 9.45
C ASN A 30 16.31 12.23 7.99
N THR A 31 16.27 13.42 7.38
CA THR A 31 16.68 13.61 5.98
C THR A 31 18.14 13.23 5.78
N ASN A 32 18.43 12.31 4.84
CA ASN A 32 19.76 11.71 4.65
C ASN A 32 20.38 11.06 5.93
N GLY A 33 19.59 10.88 6.99
CA GLY A 33 20.04 10.31 8.26
C GLY A 33 19.78 8.81 8.37
N SER A 34 20.29 8.21 9.44
CA SER A 34 20.03 6.81 9.81
C SER A 34 19.47 6.73 11.22
N ILE A 35 18.42 5.95 11.39
CA ILE A 35 17.90 5.54 12.69
C ILE A 35 17.73 4.01 12.66
N ASP A 36 18.42 3.31 13.55
CA ASP A 36 18.39 1.85 13.61
C ASP A 36 18.37 1.27 15.03
N ALA A 37 17.66 0.16 15.21
CA ALA A 37 17.62 -0.56 16.48
C ALA A 37 17.13 -2.01 16.35
N ASP A 38 17.29 -2.83 17.40
CA ASP A 38 16.59 -4.11 17.50
C ASP A 38 15.08 -3.89 17.76
N GLU A 39 14.75 -2.94 18.62
CA GLU A 39 13.38 -2.50 18.91
C GLU A 39 13.29 -0.99 18.72
N LEU A 40 12.45 -0.53 17.79
CA LEU A 40 12.43 0.86 17.35
C LEU A 40 11.01 1.41 17.37
N THR A 41 10.78 2.43 18.21
CA THR A 41 9.54 3.20 18.20
C THR A 41 9.80 4.64 17.78
N VAL A 42 9.01 5.15 16.84
CA VAL A 42 9.06 6.55 16.38
C VAL A 42 7.68 7.16 16.54
N SER A 43 7.58 8.27 17.28
CA SER A 43 6.30 8.95 17.51
C SER A 43 6.47 10.46 17.57
N THR A 44 5.67 11.18 16.79
CA THR A 44 5.62 12.64 16.80
C THR A 44 4.19 13.14 16.56
N PRO A 45 3.71 14.20 17.25
CA PRO A 45 2.43 14.81 16.94
C PRO A 45 2.47 15.64 15.64
N GLY A 46 3.64 16.01 15.14
CA GLY A 46 3.82 16.74 13.89
C GLY A 46 4.33 15.85 12.76
N ASP A 47 5.22 16.40 11.94
CA ASP A 47 5.77 15.73 10.77
C ASP A 47 6.94 14.81 11.14
N PHE A 48 6.98 13.64 10.49
CA PHE A 48 8.15 12.78 10.42
C PHE A 48 8.68 12.76 8.99
N ILE A 49 9.86 13.37 8.80
CA ILE A 49 10.56 13.44 7.52
C ILE A 49 11.71 12.42 7.51
N ASN A 50 11.68 11.50 6.57
CA ASN A 50 12.68 10.45 6.32
C ASN A 50 13.16 10.50 4.85
N ARG A 51 13.24 11.70 4.26
CA ARG A 51 13.61 11.85 2.84
C ARG A 51 15.06 11.44 2.60
N ASN A 52 15.27 10.50 1.67
CA ASN A 52 16.57 9.86 1.44
C ASN A 52 17.22 9.29 2.72
N GLY A 53 16.45 9.16 3.80
CA GLY A 53 16.89 8.66 5.08
C GLY A 53 16.64 7.17 5.19
N LYS A 54 17.19 6.56 6.24
CA LYS A 54 16.99 5.16 6.57
C LYS A 54 16.42 5.01 7.96
N LEU A 55 15.38 4.19 8.06
CA LEU A 55 14.83 3.67 9.30
C LEU A 55 14.92 2.15 9.28
N THR A 56 15.50 1.53 10.30
CA THR A 56 15.66 0.06 10.32
C THR A 56 15.40 -0.55 11.69
N GLN A 57 14.50 -1.52 11.76
CA GLN A 57 14.34 -2.38 12.91
C GLN A 57 14.84 -3.79 12.62
N TYR A 58 15.81 -4.28 13.41
CA TYR A 58 16.41 -5.61 13.25
C TYR A 58 15.68 -6.70 14.02
N GLY A 59 15.04 -6.38 15.15
CA GLY A 59 14.30 -7.33 15.97
C GLY A 59 12.85 -7.53 15.52
N THR A 60 12.22 -8.55 16.09
CA THR A 60 10.90 -9.06 15.68
C THR A 60 9.74 -8.54 16.53
N ALA A 61 10.03 -7.68 17.51
CA ALA A 61 9.00 -6.98 18.29
C ALA A 61 8.12 -6.13 17.37
N ASP A 62 6.83 -6.00 17.69
CA ASP A 62 5.92 -5.18 16.89
C ASP A 62 6.38 -3.72 16.86
N GLN A 63 6.30 -3.10 15.68
CA GLN A 63 6.79 -1.75 15.44
C GLN A 63 5.64 -0.80 15.12
N THR A 64 5.68 0.38 15.75
CA THR A 64 4.82 1.51 15.40
C THR A 64 5.67 2.73 15.04
N ILE A 65 5.34 3.32 13.90
CA ILE A 65 5.86 4.61 13.42
C ILE A 65 4.66 5.53 13.23
N SER A 66 4.54 6.57 14.05
CA SER A 66 3.37 7.45 14.03
C SER A 66 3.77 8.92 13.89
N ALA A 67 3.17 9.59 12.91
CA ALA A 67 3.20 11.03 12.75
C ALA A 67 1.77 11.58 12.89
N GLY A 68 1.57 12.63 13.67
CA GLY A 68 0.28 13.35 13.70
C GLY A 68 0.07 14.24 12.47
N GLY A 69 1.17 14.64 11.81
CA GLY A 69 1.21 15.35 10.53
C GLY A 69 1.62 14.43 9.37
N LYS A 70 2.57 14.86 8.55
CA LYS A 70 3.08 14.09 7.42
C LYS A 70 4.08 13.03 7.84
N LEU A 71 3.95 11.80 7.33
CA LEU A 71 5.04 10.83 7.24
C LEU A 71 5.60 10.88 5.82
N ASP A 72 6.80 11.42 5.64
CA ASP A 72 7.45 11.59 4.34
C ASP A 72 8.70 10.72 4.22
N SER A 73 8.60 9.60 3.51
CA SER A 73 9.73 8.73 3.17
C SER A 73 10.09 8.82 1.69
N THR A 74 9.91 9.98 1.04
CA THR A 74 10.29 10.17 -0.38
C THR A 74 11.77 9.88 -0.59
N GLY A 75 12.08 8.95 -1.51
CA GLY A 75 13.45 8.46 -1.74
C GLY A 75 14.12 7.76 -0.55
N GLY A 76 13.42 7.66 0.59
CA GLY A 76 13.91 7.06 1.82
C GLY A 76 13.58 5.57 1.92
N THR A 77 14.13 4.93 2.93
CA THR A 77 13.86 3.52 3.25
C THR A 77 13.35 3.38 4.67
N ILE A 78 12.29 2.59 4.84
CA ILE A 78 11.85 2.04 6.12
C ILE A 78 11.87 0.51 5.97
N ALA A 79 12.73 -0.16 6.73
CA ALA A 79 12.88 -1.60 6.73
C ALA A 79 12.64 -2.17 8.12
N SER A 80 11.86 -3.24 8.24
CA SER A 80 11.51 -3.79 9.55
C SER A 80 11.39 -5.31 9.54
N ASN A 81 12.04 -5.94 10.50
CA ASN A 81 11.88 -7.36 10.84
C ASN A 81 10.76 -7.61 11.86
N ALA A 82 10.04 -6.57 12.28
CA ALA A 82 8.94 -6.67 13.25
C ALA A 82 7.92 -7.74 12.84
N SER A 83 7.28 -8.40 13.80
CA SER A 83 6.19 -9.32 13.48
C SER A 83 5.04 -8.57 12.79
N ASN A 84 4.62 -7.44 13.37
CA ASN A 84 3.73 -6.46 12.75
C ASN A 84 4.39 -5.09 12.66
N LEU A 85 4.13 -4.38 11.57
CA LEU A 85 4.59 -3.01 11.36
C LEU A 85 3.39 -2.11 11.07
N THR A 86 3.18 -1.07 11.88
CA THR A 86 2.17 -0.03 11.64
C THR A 86 2.83 1.32 11.36
N LEU A 87 2.47 1.94 10.23
CA LEU A 87 2.79 3.31 9.88
C LEU A 87 1.51 4.14 9.86
N SER A 88 1.51 5.28 10.53
CA SER A 88 0.39 6.22 10.49
C SER A 88 0.81 7.67 10.31
N GLY A 89 -0.01 8.42 9.57
CA GLY A 89 0.15 9.84 9.30
C GLY A 89 -1.18 10.52 9.01
N GLN A 90 -1.24 11.85 9.10
CA GLN A 90 -2.29 12.61 8.42
C GLN A 90 -2.15 12.43 6.90
N SER A 91 -0.94 12.51 6.38
CA SER A 91 -0.60 12.07 5.02
C SER A 91 0.62 11.18 5.05
N VAL A 92 0.67 10.18 4.17
CA VAL A 92 1.82 9.28 4.03
C VAL A 92 2.36 9.39 2.61
N THR A 93 3.66 9.64 2.47
CA THR A 93 4.35 9.71 1.17
C THR A 93 5.52 8.75 1.17
N ASN A 94 5.52 7.81 0.22
CA ASN A 94 6.60 6.87 -0.05
C ASN A 94 7.06 6.97 -1.53
N ASP A 95 6.92 8.13 -2.14
CA ASP A 95 7.25 8.33 -3.55
C ASP A 95 8.73 8.08 -3.81
N ASN A 96 9.05 7.23 -4.78
CA ASN A 96 10.40 6.72 -5.05
C ASN A 96 11.11 6.12 -3.81
N GLY A 97 10.37 5.88 -2.73
CA GLY A 97 10.85 5.32 -1.47
C GLY A 97 10.61 3.82 -1.41
N THR A 98 11.06 3.22 -0.31
CA THR A 98 10.91 1.79 -0.07
C THR A 98 10.45 1.51 1.37
N LEU A 99 9.27 0.91 1.51
CA LEU A 99 8.78 0.31 2.75
C LEU A 99 8.88 -1.22 2.62
N GLN A 100 9.70 -1.84 3.47
CA GLN A 100 9.94 -3.28 3.49
C GLN A 100 9.63 -3.86 4.87
N HIS A 101 8.72 -4.82 4.91
CA HIS A 101 8.37 -5.55 6.12
C HIS A 101 8.68 -7.03 5.94
N ALA A 102 9.76 -7.49 6.58
CA ALA A 102 10.21 -8.87 6.46
C ALA A 102 9.43 -9.84 7.38
N GLY A 103 8.62 -9.32 8.30
CA GLY A 103 7.78 -10.11 9.20
C GLY A 103 6.63 -10.81 8.49
N ALA A 104 6.17 -11.91 9.09
CA ALA A 104 5.06 -12.71 8.58
C ALA A 104 3.67 -12.25 9.07
N GLY A 105 3.59 -11.22 9.94
CA GLY A 105 2.34 -10.65 10.44
C GLY A 105 1.74 -9.64 9.46
N MET A 106 1.34 -8.47 9.94
CA MET A 106 0.72 -7.43 9.11
C MET A 106 1.62 -6.21 8.94
N LEU A 107 1.76 -5.74 7.70
CA LEU A 107 2.15 -4.36 7.40
C LEU A 107 0.87 -3.53 7.24
N LYS A 108 0.67 -2.56 8.13
CA LYS A 108 -0.42 -1.58 8.07
C LYS A 108 0.13 -0.19 7.76
N VAL A 109 -0.34 0.42 6.68
CA VAL A 109 -0.01 1.80 6.32
C VAL A 109 -1.30 2.61 6.26
N LYS A 110 -1.47 3.54 7.20
CA LYS A 110 -2.71 4.31 7.36
C LYS A 110 -2.47 5.81 7.25
N ALA A 111 -3.11 6.44 6.28
CA ALA A 111 -3.27 7.89 6.24
C ALA A 111 -4.71 8.26 6.63
N THR A 112 -4.93 9.38 7.33
CA THR A 112 -6.29 9.95 7.43
C THR A 112 -6.64 10.81 6.21
N GLY A 113 -5.63 11.31 5.51
CA GLY A 113 -5.70 12.06 4.26
C GLY A 113 -5.08 11.25 3.12
N ALA A 114 -4.27 11.88 2.27
CA ALA A 114 -3.69 11.23 1.09
C ALA A 114 -2.56 10.24 1.45
N LEU A 115 -2.53 9.13 0.72
CA LEU A 115 -1.43 8.18 0.69
C LEU A 115 -0.83 8.13 -0.72
N SER A 116 0.47 8.42 -0.84
CA SER A 116 1.19 8.43 -2.11
C SER A 116 2.33 7.43 -2.09
N ASN A 117 2.41 6.61 -3.14
CA ASN A 117 3.44 5.61 -3.40
C ASN A 117 3.87 5.69 -4.88
N VAL A 118 4.00 6.89 -5.44
CA VAL A 118 4.33 7.10 -6.85
C VAL A 118 5.77 6.66 -7.12
N GLY A 119 5.94 5.67 -8.01
CA GLY A 119 7.25 5.05 -8.26
C GLY A 119 7.88 4.38 -7.03
N GLY A 120 7.13 4.27 -5.93
CA GLY A 120 7.59 3.72 -4.66
C GLY A 120 7.29 2.24 -4.51
N LYS A 121 7.87 1.63 -3.48
CA LYS A 121 7.70 0.22 -3.14
C LYS A 121 7.15 0.06 -1.73
N VAL A 122 6.08 -0.71 -1.57
CA VAL A 122 5.59 -1.22 -0.28
C VAL A 122 5.45 -2.72 -0.40
N GLN A 123 6.25 -3.45 0.37
CA GLN A 123 6.39 -4.89 0.22
C GLN A 123 6.41 -5.57 1.60
N THR A 124 5.67 -6.66 1.75
CA THR A 124 5.65 -7.44 2.99
C THR A 124 5.65 -8.95 2.73
N ASN A 125 6.36 -9.69 3.58
CA ASN A 125 6.27 -11.16 3.68
C ASN A 125 4.96 -11.62 4.34
N GLY A 126 4.24 -10.69 4.94
CA GLY A 126 2.99 -10.92 5.63
C GLY A 126 1.77 -10.47 4.84
N ALA A 127 0.72 -10.10 5.57
CA ALA A 127 -0.46 -9.45 5.03
C ALA A 127 -0.24 -7.93 4.90
N LEU A 128 -0.88 -7.32 3.91
CA LEU A 128 -0.80 -5.87 3.67
C LEU A 128 -2.17 -5.24 3.88
N ALA A 129 -2.22 -4.15 4.65
CA ALA A 129 -3.37 -3.27 4.76
C ALA A 129 -2.95 -1.82 4.51
N VAL A 130 -3.43 -1.22 3.41
CA VAL A 130 -3.15 0.16 3.04
C VAL A 130 -4.46 0.94 3.00
N GLY A 131 -4.52 2.08 3.68
CA GLY A 131 -5.73 2.90 3.78
C GLY A 131 -5.45 4.40 3.78
N GLY A 132 -6.30 5.18 3.10
CA GLY A 132 -6.25 6.64 3.08
C GLY A 132 -7.54 7.29 2.58
N ALA A 133 -7.68 8.61 2.70
CA ALA A 133 -8.77 9.33 2.04
C ALA A 133 -8.64 9.27 0.50
N SER A 134 -7.41 9.23 -0.01
CA SER A 134 -7.11 8.97 -1.42
C SER A 134 -5.81 8.19 -1.51
N LEU A 135 -5.66 7.38 -2.57
CA LEU A 135 -4.48 6.56 -2.78
C LEU A 135 -3.92 6.75 -4.19
N ASN A 136 -2.62 7.04 -4.28
CA ASN A 136 -1.89 7.13 -5.54
C ASN A 136 -0.71 6.16 -5.56
N ASN A 137 -0.82 5.11 -6.37
CA ASN A 137 0.19 4.09 -6.63
C ASN A 137 0.64 4.13 -8.11
N ASN A 138 0.62 5.29 -8.76
CA ASN A 138 1.05 5.43 -10.15
C ASN A 138 2.53 5.03 -10.32
N GLY A 139 2.79 4.02 -11.15
CA GLY A 139 4.12 3.43 -11.33
C GLY A 139 4.72 2.78 -10.07
N GLY A 140 3.95 2.67 -8.98
CA GLY A 140 4.38 2.11 -7.70
C GLY A 140 4.01 0.64 -7.56
N THR A 141 4.49 0.01 -6.49
CA THR A 141 4.17 -1.38 -6.16
C THR A 141 3.67 -1.51 -4.72
N LEU A 142 2.53 -2.15 -4.54
CA LEU A 142 1.98 -2.63 -3.26
C LEU A 142 1.87 -4.16 -3.34
N THR A 143 2.71 -4.89 -2.61
CA THR A 143 2.77 -6.36 -2.71
C THR A 143 2.79 -7.05 -1.35
N ALA A 144 2.01 -8.12 -1.21
CA ALA A 144 1.98 -8.99 -0.04
C ALA A 144 2.19 -10.46 -0.43
N GLN A 145 2.98 -11.18 0.37
CA GLN A 145 3.08 -12.65 0.27
C GLN A 145 1.89 -13.37 0.93
N GLN A 146 0.97 -12.63 1.55
CA GLN A 146 -0.34 -13.12 1.99
C GLN A 146 -1.44 -12.27 1.35
N ALA A 147 -2.58 -12.07 2.05
CA ALA A 147 -3.64 -11.20 1.56
C ALA A 147 -3.21 -9.73 1.53
N ALA A 148 -3.65 -9.00 0.51
CA ALA A 148 -3.50 -7.56 0.41
C ALA A 148 -4.88 -6.88 0.40
N GLN A 149 -5.02 -5.85 1.23
CA GLN A 149 -6.19 -4.97 1.30
C GLN A 149 -5.75 -3.54 1.01
N VAL A 150 -6.40 -2.91 0.04
CA VAL A 150 -6.15 -1.55 -0.42
C VAL A 150 -7.46 -0.78 -0.41
N ASP A 151 -7.60 0.13 0.54
CA ASP A 151 -8.81 0.93 0.72
C ASP A 151 -8.53 2.42 0.53
N ALA A 152 -9.46 3.12 -0.13
CA ALA A 152 -9.46 4.58 -0.10
C ALA A 152 -10.88 5.15 -0.10
N ASP A 153 -11.10 6.31 0.53
CA ASP A 153 -12.45 6.88 0.55
C ASP A 153 -12.85 7.47 -0.81
N ALA A 154 -12.04 8.39 -1.34
CA ALA A 154 -12.37 9.23 -2.49
C ALA A 154 -11.86 8.70 -3.84
N GLY A 155 -10.93 7.74 -3.85
CA GLY A 155 -10.47 7.11 -5.09
C GLY A 155 -9.07 6.52 -5.01
N ILE A 156 -8.79 5.65 -5.98
CA ILE A 156 -7.53 4.91 -6.11
C ILE A 156 -6.99 5.09 -7.53
N VAL A 157 -5.76 5.59 -7.64
CA VAL A 157 -5.02 5.67 -8.92
C VAL A 157 -3.86 4.68 -8.86
N SER A 158 -3.83 3.70 -9.76
CA SER A 158 -2.76 2.69 -9.86
C SER A 158 -2.30 2.50 -11.32
N ARG A 159 -2.25 3.59 -12.09
CA ARG A 159 -1.80 3.56 -13.49
C ARG A 159 -0.35 3.09 -13.59
N ASN A 160 -0.08 2.15 -14.49
CA ASN A 160 1.23 1.48 -14.60
C ASN A 160 1.79 0.95 -13.27
N GLY A 161 0.95 0.82 -12.25
CA GLY A 161 1.31 0.37 -10.91
C GLY A 161 0.91 -1.07 -10.70
N THR A 162 1.43 -1.67 -9.64
CA THR A 162 1.15 -3.06 -9.25
C THR A 162 0.50 -3.11 -7.88
N LEU A 163 -0.62 -3.81 -7.79
CA LEU A 163 -1.28 -4.27 -6.57
C LEU A 163 -1.27 -5.80 -6.60
N TYR A 164 -0.67 -6.43 -5.59
CA TYR A 164 -0.58 -7.89 -5.51
C TYR A 164 -0.76 -8.40 -4.08
N GLY A 165 -1.57 -9.45 -3.93
CA GLY A 165 -1.62 -10.27 -2.73
C GLY A 165 -1.67 -11.75 -3.10
N ASP A 166 -0.77 -12.56 -2.55
CA ASP A 166 -0.66 -13.96 -2.93
C ASP A 166 -1.92 -14.78 -2.57
N ASN A 167 -2.45 -14.59 -1.37
CA ASN A 167 -3.62 -15.33 -0.86
C ASN A 167 -4.96 -14.63 -1.11
N GLY A 168 -4.93 -13.44 -1.71
CA GLY A 168 -6.12 -12.65 -2.00
C GLY A 168 -5.79 -11.18 -2.17
N LEU A 169 -6.59 -10.49 -2.98
CA LEU A 169 -6.50 -9.04 -3.17
C LEU A 169 -7.89 -8.43 -3.05
N THR A 170 -8.03 -7.47 -2.13
CA THR A 170 -9.21 -6.61 -2.02
C THR A 170 -8.81 -5.16 -2.30
N VAL A 171 -9.49 -4.53 -3.26
CA VAL A 171 -9.33 -3.11 -3.60
C VAL A 171 -10.70 -2.44 -3.49
N SER A 172 -10.85 -1.45 -2.62
CA SER A 172 -12.16 -0.84 -2.33
C SER A 172 -12.09 0.69 -2.24
N THR A 173 -13.07 1.36 -2.85
CA THR A 173 -13.27 2.80 -2.67
C THR A 173 -14.71 3.22 -2.95
N GLN A 174 -15.14 4.36 -2.40
CA GLN A 174 -16.42 4.99 -2.78
C GLN A 174 -16.28 5.86 -4.04
N GLY A 175 -15.06 6.21 -4.43
CA GLY A 175 -14.78 6.96 -5.64
C GLY A 175 -14.43 6.07 -6.83
N ASP A 176 -13.58 6.61 -7.70
CA ASP A 176 -13.11 5.92 -8.90
C ASP A 176 -11.88 5.06 -8.63
N ILE A 177 -11.72 4.00 -9.41
CA ILE A 177 -10.49 3.22 -9.51
C ILE A 177 -9.94 3.37 -10.93
N ASP A 178 -8.71 3.87 -11.05
CA ASP A 178 -7.99 3.94 -12.32
C ASP A 178 -6.79 2.99 -12.32
N ASN A 179 -6.95 1.85 -12.98
CA ASN A 179 -5.94 0.82 -13.23
C ASN A 179 -5.43 0.86 -14.69
N THR A 180 -5.42 2.03 -15.35
CA THR A 180 -4.98 2.15 -16.75
C THR A 180 -3.51 1.73 -16.90
N GLY A 181 -3.25 0.71 -17.72
CA GLY A 181 -1.91 0.11 -17.85
C GLY A 181 -1.38 -0.54 -16.58
N GLY A 182 -2.18 -0.58 -15.51
CA GLY A 182 -1.81 -1.12 -14.20
C GLY A 182 -2.12 -2.62 -14.08
N SER A 183 -1.75 -3.18 -12.93
CA SER A 183 -1.91 -4.59 -12.61
C SER A 183 -2.47 -4.76 -11.19
N ALA A 184 -3.68 -5.27 -11.07
CA ALA A 184 -4.27 -5.73 -9.82
C ALA A 184 -4.46 -7.25 -9.88
N GLN A 185 -3.59 -8.00 -9.21
CA GLN A 185 -3.52 -9.46 -9.37
C GLN A 185 -3.40 -10.20 -8.04
N THR A 186 -3.80 -11.47 -8.04
CA THR A 186 -3.70 -12.32 -6.86
C THR A 186 -3.55 -13.80 -7.22
N GLY A 187 -3.00 -14.59 -6.32
CA GLY A 187 -3.05 -16.06 -6.36
C GLY A 187 -4.28 -16.65 -5.67
N GLY A 188 -5.15 -15.85 -5.05
CA GLY A 188 -6.36 -16.29 -4.37
C GLY A 188 -7.61 -15.56 -4.88
N ASP A 189 -8.51 -15.21 -3.96
CA ASP A 189 -9.73 -14.45 -4.27
C ASP A 189 -9.43 -12.99 -4.61
N LEU A 190 -10.11 -12.47 -5.63
CA LEU A 190 -10.01 -11.08 -6.05
C LEU A 190 -11.34 -10.36 -5.83
N SER A 191 -11.29 -9.25 -5.12
CA SER A 191 -12.41 -8.32 -4.95
C SER A 191 -12.00 -6.90 -5.34
N VAL A 192 -12.69 -6.30 -6.30
CA VAL A 192 -12.50 -4.91 -6.70
C VAL A 192 -13.84 -4.19 -6.63
N SER A 193 -13.94 -3.18 -5.78
CA SER A 193 -15.17 -2.42 -5.55
C SER A 193 -14.92 -0.91 -5.68
N ALA A 194 -15.63 -0.27 -6.59
CA ALA A 194 -15.67 1.19 -6.74
C ALA A 194 -17.10 1.70 -6.55
N GLY A 195 -17.29 2.78 -5.81
CA GLY A 195 -18.57 3.50 -5.82
C GLY A 195 -18.77 4.30 -7.11
N GLY A 196 -17.67 4.68 -7.77
CA GLY A 196 -17.62 5.35 -9.06
C GLY A 196 -17.21 4.43 -10.22
N ALA A 197 -16.44 4.98 -11.15
CA ALA A 197 -15.96 4.27 -12.33
C ALA A 197 -14.74 3.39 -12.01
N LEU A 198 -14.72 2.17 -12.56
CA LEU A 198 -13.54 1.33 -12.66
C LEU A 198 -12.98 1.40 -14.08
N THR A 199 -11.84 2.04 -14.25
CA THR A 199 -11.10 2.09 -15.52
C THR A 199 -9.94 1.10 -15.49
N ASN A 200 -10.02 0.07 -16.32
CA ASN A 200 -8.99 -0.95 -16.52
C ASN A 200 -8.45 -0.93 -17.97
N ALA A 201 -8.40 0.24 -18.60
CA ALA A 201 -7.96 0.36 -19.98
C ALA A 201 -6.48 -0.05 -20.13
N GLN A 202 -6.17 -1.01 -21.00
CA GLN A 202 -4.82 -1.61 -21.13
C GLN A 202 -4.25 -2.19 -19.82
N GLY A 203 -5.07 -2.31 -18.76
CA GLY A 203 -4.68 -2.84 -17.47
C GLY A 203 -5.01 -4.32 -17.34
N THR A 204 -4.61 -4.92 -16.22
CA THR A 204 -4.94 -6.30 -15.85
C THR A 204 -5.57 -6.34 -14.47
N ILE A 205 -6.70 -7.03 -14.36
CA ILE A 205 -7.39 -7.42 -13.12
C ILE A 205 -7.51 -8.95 -13.17
N ALA A 206 -6.78 -9.69 -12.33
CA ALA A 206 -6.75 -11.15 -12.47
C ALA A 206 -6.57 -11.92 -11.16
N ALA A 207 -7.39 -12.95 -10.97
CA ALA A 207 -7.08 -14.06 -10.07
C ALA A 207 -6.37 -15.14 -10.89
N ASN A 208 -5.13 -15.48 -10.52
CA ASN A 208 -4.27 -16.41 -11.26
C ASN A 208 -4.12 -17.78 -10.59
N GLY A 209 -4.63 -17.94 -9.37
CA GLY A 209 -4.58 -19.22 -8.65
C GLY A 209 -5.59 -20.24 -9.15
N ALA A 210 -5.39 -21.50 -8.76
CA ALA A 210 -6.24 -22.62 -9.14
C ALA A 210 -7.66 -22.58 -8.51
N HIS A 211 -7.80 -21.88 -7.38
CA HIS A 211 -9.03 -21.83 -6.59
C HIS A 211 -9.37 -20.40 -6.15
N GLY A 212 -9.63 -19.51 -7.10
CA GLY A 212 -10.02 -18.12 -6.84
C GLY A 212 -11.42 -17.82 -7.37
N ALA A 213 -12.14 -16.96 -6.65
CA ALA A 213 -13.29 -16.22 -7.16
C ALA A 213 -12.87 -14.80 -7.55
N VAL A 214 -13.58 -14.22 -8.52
CA VAL A 214 -13.41 -12.81 -8.91
C VAL A 214 -14.73 -12.08 -8.73
N ASN A 215 -14.73 -11.02 -7.93
CA ASN A 215 -15.87 -10.13 -7.75
C ASN A 215 -15.46 -8.70 -8.10
N VAL A 216 -16.10 -8.12 -9.11
CA VAL A 216 -15.89 -6.74 -9.54
C VAL A 216 -17.21 -5.99 -9.49
N SER A 217 -17.25 -4.90 -8.74
CA SER A 217 -18.42 -4.03 -8.61
C SER A 217 -18.02 -2.58 -8.82
N ALA A 218 -18.73 -1.87 -9.70
CA ALA A 218 -18.51 -0.45 -9.95
C ALA A 218 -19.80 0.23 -10.44
N ALA A 219 -19.89 1.56 -10.42
CA ALA A 219 -20.96 2.26 -11.13
C ALA A 219 -20.87 1.98 -12.65
N SER A 220 -19.65 2.04 -13.20
CA SER A 220 -19.32 1.67 -14.57
C SER A 220 -17.98 0.96 -14.64
N VAL A 221 -17.86 -0.06 -15.49
CA VAL A 221 -16.60 -0.75 -15.76
C VAL A 221 -16.16 -0.49 -17.20
N ASP A 222 -14.99 0.12 -17.37
CA ASP A 222 -14.28 0.19 -18.65
C ASP A 222 -13.09 -0.77 -18.63
N ASN A 223 -13.24 -1.92 -19.29
CA ASN A 223 -12.19 -2.89 -19.54
C ASN A 223 -11.76 -2.90 -21.02
N SER A 224 -11.84 -1.75 -21.70
CA SER A 224 -11.44 -1.63 -23.10
C SER A 224 -9.93 -1.85 -23.27
N LYS A 225 -9.55 -2.80 -24.12
CA LYS A 225 -8.14 -3.26 -24.27
C LYS A 225 -7.50 -3.78 -22.96
N GLY A 226 -8.30 -3.95 -21.90
CA GLY A 226 -7.86 -4.49 -20.61
C GLY A 226 -8.11 -5.99 -20.51
N LYS A 227 -7.54 -6.60 -19.48
CA LYS A 227 -7.75 -8.00 -19.12
C LYS A 227 -8.47 -8.08 -17.78
N LEU A 228 -9.58 -8.82 -17.75
CA LEU A 228 -10.26 -9.24 -16.54
C LEU A 228 -10.40 -10.77 -16.61
N THR A 229 -9.72 -11.50 -15.74
CA THR A 229 -9.70 -12.97 -15.79
C THR A 229 -9.77 -13.62 -14.43
N ASN A 230 -10.39 -14.79 -14.40
CA ASN A 230 -10.28 -15.75 -13.32
C ASN A 230 -9.69 -17.05 -13.88
N ALA A 231 -8.52 -17.45 -13.40
CA ALA A 231 -7.93 -18.76 -13.72
C ALA A 231 -8.44 -19.88 -12.80
N GLY A 232 -9.11 -19.53 -11.71
CA GLY A 232 -9.65 -20.46 -10.73
C GLY A 232 -11.00 -21.05 -11.14
N ASP A 233 -11.45 -22.00 -10.33
CA ASP A 233 -12.75 -22.66 -10.46
C ASP A 233 -13.92 -21.93 -9.77
N GLY A 234 -13.64 -20.81 -9.08
CA GLY A 234 -14.64 -19.98 -8.42
C GLY A 234 -15.46 -19.11 -9.37
N ALA A 235 -16.57 -18.57 -8.85
CA ALA A 235 -17.43 -17.67 -9.62
C ALA A 235 -16.69 -16.41 -10.07
N THR A 236 -17.04 -15.91 -11.26
CA THR A 236 -16.62 -14.60 -11.76
C THR A 236 -17.84 -13.71 -11.89
N THR A 237 -17.93 -12.68 -11.06
CA THR A 237 -19.03 -11.72 -11.04
C THR A 237 -18.52 -10.34 -11.42
N VAL A 238 -19.17 -9.71 -12.39
CA VAL A 238 -18.97 -8.29 -12.73
C VAL A 238 -20.32 -7.59 -12.67
N SER A 239 -20.48 -6.61 -11.80
CA SER A 239 -21.72 -5.86 -11.58
C SER A 239 -21.49 -4.37 -11.78
N ALA A 240 -22.21 -3.77 -12.73
CA ALA A 240 -22.21 -2.34 -12.99
C ALA A 240 -23.44 -1.92 -13.80
N SER A 241 -23.73 -0.62 -13.83
CA SER A 241 -24.78 -0.08 -14.72
C SER A 241 -24.37 -0.14 -16.19
N SER A 242 -23.06 -0.08 -16.47
CA SER A 242 -22.49 -0.26 -17.80
C SER A 242 -21.16 -1.00 -17.72
N VAL A 243 -20.95 -1.95 -18.62
CA VAL A 243 -19.69 -2.69 -18.77
C VAL A 243 -19.23 -2.58 -20.22
N THR A 244 -18.05 -2.00 -20.43
CA THR A 244 -17.38 -1.96 -21.73
C THR A 244 -16.24 -2.98 -21.73
N THR A 245 -16.30 -3.95 -22.63
CA THR A 245 -15.19 -4.90 -22.89
C THR A 245 -14.87 -4.91 -24.38
N GLN A 246 -13.68 -5.34 -24.76
CA GLN A 246 -13.39 -5.58 -26.17
C GLN A 246 -14.09 -6.86 -26.63
N ALA A 247 -14.81 -6.80 -27.75
CA ALA A 247 -15.44 -7.96 -28.38
C ALA A 247 -14.39 -8.94 -28.93
N ALA A 248 -13.94 -9.88 -28.08
CA ALA A 248 -13.25 -11.10 -28.49
C ALA A 248 -13.43 -12.20 -27.43
N ARG A 249 -14.44 -13.07 -27.67
CA ARG A 249 -14.65 -14.40 -27.07
C ARG A 249 -14.66 -14.49 -25.54
N SER A 250 -15.72 -14.02 -24.91
CA SER A 250 -16.10 -14.43 -23.56
C SER A 250 -16.75 -15.82 -23.60
N ALA A 251 -16.04 -16.83 -23.11
CA ALA A 251 -16.67 -17.94 -22.42
C ALA A 251 -17.05 -17.43 -21.02
N ALA A 252 -18.20 -16.77 -20.92
CA ALA A 252 -18.82 -16.41 -19.66
C ALA A 252 -20.32 -16.60 -19.83
N THR A 253 -20.84 -17.69 -19.27
CA THR A 253 -22.28 -17.95 -19.20
C THR A 253 -22.87 -16.95 -18.21
N ALA A 254 -23.63 -15.97 -18.72
CA ALA A 254 -24.54 -15.19 -17.89
C ALA A 254 -25.74 -16.09 -17.54
N THR A 255 -25.98 -16.29 -16.24
CA THR A 255 -27.29 -16.73 -15.72
C THR A 255 -28.12 -15.53 -15.36
#